data_AF-A0A5R8WU44-F1
#
_entry.id   AF-A0A5R8WU44-F1
#
_cell.length_a   1.000
_cell.length_b   1.000
_cell.length_c   1.000
_cell.angle_alpha   90.00
_cell.angle_beta   90.00
_cell.angle_gamma   90.00
#
_symmetry.space_group_name_H-M   'P 1'
#
loop_
_entity.id
_entity.type
_entity.pdbx_description
1 polymer ?
#
loop_
_entity_poly.entity_id
_entity_poly.type
_entity_poly.pdbx_seq_one_letter_code
_entity_poly.pdbx_strand_id
1 'polypeptide(L)'
;MQFNRSWKDLGSPRKLRLNAWALLPHGRLKLNLVVSVSRNDSTLYWNSISLPGVIKHYNQWVPVHKLLVLPAGLVPTDKVTMYLWKSGGMVDAIYLDDLRLDKLS
;
A
#
# COMPACT_ATOMS: atom_id res chain seq x y z
N MET A 1 11.50 -0.01 -0.66
CA MET A 1 11.07 -1.42 -0.51
C MET A 1 9.83 -1.64 -1.36
N GLN A 2 9.78 -2.73 -2.14
CA GLN A 2 8.66 -3.05 -3.01
C GLN A 2 8.32 -4.54 -2.83
N PHE A 3 7.05 -4.84 -2.56
CA PHE A 3 6.52 -6.20 -2.55
C PHE A 3 5.89 -6.48 -3.91
N ASN A 4 6.17 -7.64 -4.49
CA ASN A 4 5.62 -8.07 -5.77
C ASN A 4 5.30 -9.57 -5.71
N ARG A 5 4.04 -9.93 -5.98
CA ARG A 5 3.55 -11.32 -6.03
C ARG A 5 2.52 -11.46 -7.15
N SER A 6 2.40 -12.65 -7.72
CA SER A 6 1.28 -12.93 -8.61
C SER A 6 -0.02 -13.04 -7.83
N TRP A 7 -1.14 -12.86 -8.52
CA TRP A 7 -2.47 -12.98 -7.93
C TRP A 7 -2.75 -14.38 -7.41
N LYS A 8 -2.20 -15.38 -8.09
CA LYS A 8 -2.23 -16.79 -7.66
C LYS A 8 -1.49 -17.00 -6.35
N ASP A 9 -0.30 -16.42 -6.20
CA ASP A 9 0.53 -16.61 -4.98
C ASP A 9 -0.13 -16.00 -3.75
N LEU A 10 -1.00 -14.99 -3.95
CA LEU A 10 -1.83 -14.42 -2.90
C LEU A 10 -3.07 -15.25 -2.58
N GLY A 11 -3.33 -16.36 -3.27
CA GLY A 11 -4.52 -17.19 -3.07
C GLY A 11 -5.82 -16.56 -3.57
N SER A 12 -5.70 -15.56 -4.46
CA SER A 12 -6.81 -14.89 -5.14
C SER A 12 -7.96 -14.36 -4.24
N PRO A 13 -7.69 -13.65 -3.12
CA PRO A 13 -8.72 -13.18 -2.20
C PRO A 13 -9.63 -12.09 -2.80
N ARG A 14 -10.85 -11.92 -2.31
CA ARG A 14 -11.67 -10.77 -2.74
C ARG A 14 -11.27 -9.47 -2.06
N LYS A 15 -10.63 -9.59 -0.90
CA LYS A 15 -10.26 -8.47 -0.03
C LYS A 15 -8.85 -8.67 0.51
N LEU A 16 -8.11 -7.56 0.58
CA LEU A 16 -6.82 -7.50 1.27
C LEU A 16 -6.89 -6.46 2.39
N ARG A 17 -6.17 -6.70 3.48
CA ARG A 17 -5.85 -5.67 4.47
C ARG A 17 -4.41 -5.23 4.27
N LEU A 18 -4.23 -3.97 3.90
CA LEU A 18 -2.94 -3.32 3.94
C LEU A 18 -2.67 -2.90 5.39
N ASN A 19 -1.52 -3.30 5.94
CA ASN A 19 -1.06 -2.90 7.27
C ASN A 19 0.40 -2.44 7.20
N ALA A 20 0.74 -1.43 8.00
CA ALA A 20 2.11 -1.01 8.24
C ALA A 20 2.18 -0.23 9.56
N TRP A 21 3.39 -0.13 10.11
CA TRP A 21 3.74 0.93 11.04
C TRP A 21 4.42 2.06 10.27
N ALA A 22 4.09 3.31 10.62
CA ALA A 22 4.61 4.48 9.95
C ALA A 22 5.02 5.54 10.97
N LEU A 23 6.18 6.17 10.73
CA LEU A 23 6.66 7.32 11.48
C LEU A 23 6.90 8.46 10.49
N LEU A 24 6.14 9.54 10.67
CA LEU A 24 6.27 10.77 9.89
C LEU A 24 6.73 11.93 10.79
N PRO A 25 7.60 12.83 10.29
CA PRO A 25 8.03 14.01 11.03
C PRO A 25 6.95 15.12 11.06
N HIS A 26 6.08 15.19 10.05
CA HIS A 26 4.97 16.15 9.97
C HIS A 26 3.96 15.81 8.85
N GLY A 27 2.82 16.50 8.83
CA GLY A 27 1.71 16.26 7.89
C GLY A 27 1.82 16.92 6.51
N ARG A 28 2.89 17.69 6.22
CA ARG A 28 3.05 18.39 4.93
C ARG A 28 3.53 17.49 3.78
N LEU A 29 3.88 16.24 4.10
CA LEU A 29 4.37 15.27 3.14
C LEU A 29 3.25 14.86 2.19
N LYS A 30 3.61 14.47 0.96
CA LYS A 30 2.68 13.89 -0.02
C LYS A 30 3.09 12.44 -0.24
N LEU A 31 2.56 11.57 0.61
CA LEU A 31 2.97 10.17 0.72
C LEU A 31 1.77 9.25 0.76
N ASN A 32 1.82 8.23 -0.10
CA ASN A 32 0.79 7.22 -0.22
C ASN A 32 1.43 5.84 -0.10
N LEU A 33 0.91 5.01 0.80
CA LEU A 33 1.20 3.57 0.75
C LEU A 33 0.21 2.93 -0.20
N VAL A 34 0.70 2.38 -1.31
CA VAL A 34 -0.09 1.98 -2.46
C VAL A 34 -0.11 0.47 -2.60
N VAL A 35 -1.26 -0.06 -3.02
CA VAL A 35 -1.39 -1.39 -3.62
C VAL A 35 -1.94 -1.23 -5.04
N SER A 36 -1.22 -1.78 -6.01
CA SER A 36 -1.66 -1.84 -7.40
C SER A 36 -1.74 -3.28 -7.90
N VAL A 37 -2.61 -3.50 -8.88
CA VAL A 37 -2.67 -4.74 -9.66
C VAL A 37 -2.45 -4.40 -11.13
N SER A 38 -1.53 -5.11 -11.80
CA SER A 38 -1.23 -4.88 -13.21
C SER A 38 -1.22 -6.16 -14.04
N ARG A 39 -1.53 -6.00 -15.33
CA ARG A 39 -1.47 -7.04 -16.37
C ARG A 39 -0.82 -6.44 -17.61
N ASN A 40 0.27 -7.05 -18.09
CA ASN A 40 1.01 -6.55 -19.26
C ASN A 40 1.26 -5.04 -19.19
N ASP A 41 1.77 -4.58 -18.04
CA ASP A 41 2.06 -3.18 -17.69
C ASP A 41 0.86 -2.23 -17.63
N SER A 42 -0.34 -2.69 -17.95
CA SER A 42 -1.60 -1.97 -17.73
C SER A 42 -2.03 -2.08 -16.27
N THR A 43 -2.35 -0.95 -15.64
CA THR A 43 -2.87 -0.92 -14.27
C THR A 43 -4.36 -1.25 -14.27
N LEU A 44 -4.74 -2.36 -13.63
CA LEU A 44 -6.13 -2.80 -13.49
C LEU A 44 -6.77 -2.28 -12.20
N TYR A 45 -5.95 -2.05 -11.18
CA TYR A 45 -6.37 -1.57 -9.86
C TYR A 45 -5.28 -0.71 -9.26
N TRP A 46 -5.69 0.39 -8.62
CA TRP A 46 -4.79 1.25 -7.87
C TRP A 46 -5.53 1.84 -6.68
N ASN A 47 -5.03 1.58 -5.47
CA ASN A 47 -5.63 2.11 -4.26
C ASN A 47 -4.55 2.37 -3.21
N SER A 48 -4.78 3.33 -2.33
CA SER A 48 -3.75 3.81 -1.42
C SER A 48 -4.27 4.33 -0.08
N ILE A 49 -3.37 4.39 0.90
CA ILE A 49 -3.53 5.14 2.14
C ILE A 49 -2.70 6.41 2.02
N SER A 50 -3.35 7.58 2.11
CA SER A 50 -2.63 8.84 2.32
C SER A 50 -2.13 8.87 3.76
N LEU A 51 -0.83 8.64 3.97
CA LEU A 51 -0.23 8.59 5.31
C LEU A 51 -0.41 9.88 6.12
N PRO A 52 -0.18 11.09 5.55
CA PRO A 52 -0.47 12.35 6.24
C PRO A 52 -1.98 12.56 6.49
N GLY A 53 -2.83 11.93 5.68
CA GLY A 53 -4.28 11.96 5.87
C GLY A 53 -4.73 11.21 7.12
N VAL A 54 -4.04 10.12 7.48
CA VAL A 54 -4.43 9.25 8.61
C VAL A 54 -3.56 9.41 9.86
N ILE A 55 -2.29 9.79 9.73
CA ILE A 55 -1.39 10.01 10.86
C ILE A 55 -1.61 11.42 11.41
N LYS A 56 -2.03 11.51 12.69
CA LYS A 56 -2.23 12.78 13.41
C LYS A 56 -1.18 13.05 14.47
N HIS A 57 -0.42 12.02 14.85
CA HIS A 57 0.64 12.09 15.83
C HIS A 57 1.98 11.86 15.12
N TYR A 58 2.81 12.89 15.09
CA TYR A 58 4.10 12.88 14.40
C TYR A 58 5.24 12.51 15.35
N ASN A 59 6.40 12.13 14.80
CA ASN A 59 7.60 11.72 15.54
C ASN A 59 7.40 10.51 16.47
N GLN A 60 6.44 9.64 16.14
CA GLN A 60 6.22 8.37 16.81
C GLN A 60 5.67 7.33 15.82
N TRP A 61 5.82 6.06 16.15
CA TRP A 61 5.27 4.97 15.36
C TRP A 61 3.75 4.91 15.49
N VAL A 62 3.06 5.00 14.36
CA VAL A 62 1.60 4.93 14.29
C VAL A 62 1.21 3.75 13.39
N PRO A 63 0.32 2.86 13.86
CA PRO A 63 -0.18 1.77 13.02
C PRO A 63 -1.17 2.34 11.99
N VAL A 64 -0.99 1.99 10.73
CA VAL A 64 -1.88 2.39 9.64
C VAL A 64 -2.40 1.15 8.93
N HIS A 65 -3.68 1.17 8.54
CA HIS A 65 -4.25 0.10 7.76
C HIS A 65 -5.38 0.56 6.85
N LYS A 66 -5.69 -0.23 5.82
CA LYS A 66 -6.84 -0.03 4.94
C LYS A 66 -7.34 -1.33 4.38
N LEU A 67 -8.67 -1.44 4.34
CA LEU A 67 -9.36 -2.51 3.61
C LEU A 67 -9.35 -2.20 2.12
N LEU A 68 -8.89 -3.15 1.32
CA LEU A 68 -8.83 -3.07 -0.13
C LEU A 68 -9.79 -4.11 -0.70
N VAL A 69 -10.82 -3.64 -1.41
CA VAL A 69 -11.69 -4.51 -2.21
C VAL A 69 -11.10 -4.58 -3.61
N LEU A 70 -10.85 -5.80 -4.08
CA LEU A 70 -10.25 -6.04 -5.39
C LEU A 70 -11.33 -6.24 -6.46
N PRO A 71 -11.06 -5.82 -7.71
CA PRO A 71 -12.02 -5.97 -8.80
C PRO A 71 -12.23 -7.44 -9.15
N ALA A 72 -13.41 -7.75 -9.69
CA ALA A 72 -13.62 -9.03 -10.36
C ALA A 72 -12.77 -9.12 -11.64
N GLY A 73 -12.51 -10.33 -12.13
CA GLY A 73 -11.80 -10.55 -13.40
C GLY A 73 -10.27 -10.50 -13.32
N LEU A 74 -9.71 -10.44 -12.11
CA LEU A 74 -8.28 -10.70 -11.91
C LEU A 74 -7.96 -12.15 -12.27
N VAL A 75 -6.87 -12.35 -12.99
CA VAL A 75 -6.38 -13.67 -13.43
C VAL A 75 -5.13 -14.05 -12.64
N PRO A 76 -4.80 -15.36 -12.56
CA PRO A 76 -3.68 -15.86 -11.76
C PRO A 76 -2.33 -15.15 -11.98
N THR A 77 -2.07 -14.67 -13.20
CA THR A 77 -0.82 -14.03 -13.61
C THR A 77 -0.76 -12.53 -13.35
N ASP A 78 -1.86 -11.90 -12.91
CA ASP A 78 -1.86 -10.48 -12.56
C ASP A 78 -0.88 -10.21 -11.43
N LYS A 79 -0.12 -9.11 -11.52
CA LYS A 79 0.91 -8.77 -10.54
C LYS A 79 0.34 -7.83 -9.49
N VAL A 80 0.39 -8.22 -8.23
CA VAL A 80 0.06 -7.36 -7.09
C VAL A 80 1.33 -6.74 -6.55
N THR A 81 1.37 -5.42 -6.52
CA THR A 81 2.53 -4.66 -6.05
C THR A 81 2.13 -3.75 -4.89
N MET A 82 2.90 -3.77 -3.81
CA MET A 82 2.80 -2.79 -2.73
C MET A 82 4.07 -1.94 -2.70
N TYR A 83 3.89 -0.63 -2.64
CA TYR A 83 4.98 0.34 -2.68
C TYR A 83 4.61 1.67 -2.03
N LEU A 84 5.63 2.40 -1.57
CA LEU A 84 5.48 3.78 -1.12
C LEU A 84 5.57 4.71 -2.34
N TRP A 85 4.53 5.49 -2.58
CA TRP A 85 4.51 6.53 -3.60
C TRP A 85 4.63 7.90 -2.96
N LYS A 86 5.66 8.65 -3.39
CA LYS A 86 5.95 10.00 -2.93
C LYS A 86 5.79 10.95 -4.11
N SER A 87 4.96 11.99 -3.95
CA SER A 87 4.75 13.00 -4.98
C SER A 87 5.19 14.38 -4.49
N GLY A 88 6.43 14.78 -4.82
CA GLY A 88 6.98 16.08 -4.45
C GLY A 88 8.45 16.01 -4.00
N GLY A 89 9.06 17.18 -3.81
CA GLY A 89 10.51 17.32 -3.62
C GLY A 89 11.04 17.38 -2.17
N MET A 90 10.19 17.28 -1.14
CA MET A 90 10.67 17.34 0.25
C MET A 90 11.48 16.09 0.60
N VAL A 91 12.64 16.24 1.26
CA VAL A 91 13.64 15.18 1.50
C VAL A 91 13.54 14.58 2.92
N ASP A 92 12.45 14.83 3.63
CA ASP A 92 12.35 14.40 5.03
C ASP A 92 12.43 12.88 5.18
N ALA A 93 13.07 12.45 6.26
CA ALA A 93 13.17 11.05 6.63
C ALA A 93 11.79 10.49 6.97
N ILE A 94 11.44 9.38 6.32
CA ILE A 94 10.18 8.68 6.47
C ILE A 94 10.51 7.23 6.79
N TYR A 95 9.89 6.69 7.83
CA TYR A 95 10.11 5.30 8.22
C TYR A 95 8.81 4.52 8.09
N LEU A 96 8.93 3.34 7.51
CA LEU A 96 7.87 2.35 7.42
C LEU A 96 8.44 1.03 7.91
N ASP A 97 7.64 0.32 8.71
CA ASP A 97 8.00 -1.01 9.22
C ASP A 97 6.79 -1.95 9.20
N ASP A 98 7.04 -3.26 9.31
CA ASP A 98 6.01 -4.31 9.38
C ASP A 98 4.96 -4.24 8.25
N LEU A 99 5.41 -3.90 7.03
CA LEU A 99 4.52 -3.82 5.87
C LEU A 99 3.96 -5.21 5.53
N ARG A 100 2.63 -5.34 5.57
CA ARG A 100 1.92 -6.61 5.34
C ARG A 100 0.67 -6.42 4.50
N LEU A 101 0.40 -7.44 3.67
CA LEU A 101 -0.88 -7.63 3.00
C LEU A 101 -1.52 -8.90 3.54
N ASP A 102 -2.56 -8.73 4.36
CA ASP A 102 -3.31 -9.86 4.90
C ASP A 102 -4.46 -10.22 3.96
N LYS A 103 -4.62 -11.51 3.69
CA LYS A 103 -5.73 -12.04 2.92
C LYS A 103 -6.95 -12.09 3.82
N LEU A 104 -8.07 -11.52 3.36
CA LEU A 104 -9.35 -11.64 4.04
C LEU A 104 -10.27 -12.53 3.18
N SER A 105 -10.80 -13.58 3.81
CA SER A 105 -11.78 -14.50 3.22
C SER A 105 -13.08 -13.80 2.84
#